data_AF-A0A529FFU3-F1
#
_entry.id   AF-A0A529FFU3-F1
#
_cell.length_a   1.000
_cell.length_b   1.000
_cell.length_c   1.000
_cell.angle_alpha   90.00
_cell.angle_beta   90.00
_cell.angle_gamma   90.00
#
_symmetry.space_group_name_H-M   'P 1'
#
loop_
_entity.id
_entity.type
_entity.pdbx_description
1 polymer ?
#
loop_
_entity_poly.entity_id
_entity_poly.type
_entity_poly.pdbx_seq_one_letter_code
_entity_poly.pdbx_strand_id
1 'polypeptide(L)' 'LSGAVRPVAHAQQRLKEAEKLGFGSAVLPLGSEDLVGGNGAGGIGAGAFQPTELADLVARIAGSRRSRAEEQE' A
#
# COMPACT_ATOMS: atom_id res chain seq x y z
N LEU A 1 -16.57 0.22 -15.39
CA LEU A 1 -15.90 0.30 -14.07
C LEU A 1 -14.89 1.43 -14.14
N SER A 2 -14.86 2.38 -13.20
CA SER A 2 -14.07 3.61 -13.36
C SER A 2 -12.59 3.51 -12.97
N GLY A 3 -12.16 2.46 -12.28
CA GLY A 3 -10.75 2.28 -11.87
C GLY A 3 -10.37 2.91 -10.52
N ALA A 4 -11.18 3.83 -10.01
CA ALA A 4 -10.91 4.55 -8.76
C ALA A 4 -10.72 3.62 -7.54
N VAL A 5 -9.66 3.88 -6.77
CA VAL A 5 -9.38 3.19 -5.49
C VAL A 5 -10.13 3.90 -4.37
N ARG A 6 -10.94 3.16 -3.61
CA ARG A 6 -11.82 3.72 -2.57
C ARG A 6 -11.42 3.23 -1.18
N PRO A 7 -11.61 4.05 -0.14
CA PRO A 7 -11.48 3.62 1.25
C PRO A 7 -12.33 2.38 1.55
N VAL A 8 -11.81 1.53 2.42
CA VAL A 8 -12.49 0.31 2.87
C VAL A 8 -12.63 0.32 4.39
N ALA A 9 -13.72 -0.26 4.87
CA ALA A 9 -13.95 -0.41 6.30
C ALA A 9 -12.90 -1.35 6.94
N HIS A 10 -12.67 -1.16 8.24
CA HIS A 10 -11.77 -1.99 9.06
C HIS A 10 -10.31 -2.08 8.57
N ALA A 11 -9.85 -1.09 7.79
CA ALA A 11 -8.50 -1.08 7.23
C ALA A 11 -7.41 -1.16 8.32
N GLN A 12 -7.59 -0.50 9.47
CA GLN A 12 -6.65 -0.59 10.60
C GLN A 12 -6.52 -2.02 11.16
N GLN A 13 -7.63 -2.77 11.26
CA GLN A 13 -7.58 -4.16 11.74
C GLN A 13 -6.85 -5.06 10.74
N ARG A 14 -7.13 -4.88 9.43
CA ARG A 14 -6.47 -5.63 8.36
C ARG A 14 -4.96 -5.38 8.33
N LEU A 15 -4.52 -4.14 8.59
CA LEU A 15 -3.09 -3.82 8.70
C LEU A 15 -2.43 -4.57 9.86
N LYS A 16 -3.06 -4.58 11.04
CA LYS A 16 -2.53 -5.31 12.21
C LYS A 16 -2.47 -6.82 12.00
N GLU A 17 -3.45 -7.39 11.31
CA GLU A 17 -3.44 -8.82 10.95
C GLU A 17 -2.36 -9.13 9.91
N ALA A 18 -2.20 -8.29 8.89
CA ALA A 18 -1.15 -8.46 7.89
C ALA A 18 0.25 -8.38 8.49
N GLU A 19 0.49 -7.45 9.43
CA GLU A 19 1.77 -7.36 10.14
C GLU A 19 2.08 -8.65 10.94
N LYS A 20 1.07 -9.22 11.62
CA LYS A 20 1.21 -10.52 12.33
C LYS A 20 1.51 -11.69 11.39
N LEU A 21 1.06 -11.62 10.14
CA LEU A 21 1.35 -12.63 9.11
C LEU A 21 2.73 -12.44 8.46
N GLY A 22 3.47 -11.39 8.85
CA GLY A 22 4.83 -11.13 8.37
C GLY A 22 4.88 -10.30 7.08
N PHE A 23 3.79 -9.65 6.67
CA PHE A 23 3.87 -8.67 5.59
C PHE A 23 4.71 -7.47 6.03
N GLY A 24 5.56 -6.95 5.13
CA GLY A 24 6.47 -5.83 5.44
C GLY A 24 6.02 -4.46 4.92
N SER A 25 4.96 -4.40 4.11
CA SER A 25 4.45 -3.15 3.54
C SER A 25 2.98 -3.26 3.15
N ALA A 26 2.30 -2.12 3.08
CA ALA A 26 0.92 -2.00 2.61
C ALA A 26 0.77 -0.88 1.57
N VAL A 27 -0.31 -0.95 0.80
CA VAL A 27 -0.80 0.10 -0.08
C VAL A 27 -2.15 0.53 0.46
N LEU A 28 -2.38 1.85 0.56
CA LEU A 28 -3.57 2.41 1.17
C LEU A 28 -4.25 3.38 0.21
N PRO A 29 -5.60 3.46 0.16
CA PRO A 29 -6.26 4.54 -0.57
C PRO A 29 -5.89 5.90 0.01
N LEU A 30 -5.99 6.96 -0.79
CA LEU A 30 -5.91 8.33 -0.30
C LEU A 30 -6.92 8.61 0.82
N GLY A 31 -6.54 9.44 1.80
CA GLY A 31 -7.33 9.71 2.99
C GLY A 31 -7.23 8.65 4.09
N SER A 32 -6.26 7.73 3.97
CA SER A 32 -6.00 6.68 4.96
C SER A 32 -4.96 7.09 6.02
N GLU A 33 -4.57 8.36 6.10
CA GLU A 33 -3.50 8.85 6.99
C GLU A 33 -3.77 8.54 8.47
N ASP A 34 -5.04 8.62 8.89
CA ASP A 34 -5.45 8.32 10.28
C ASP A 34 -5.21 6.86 10.68
N LEU A 35 -5.12 5.95 9.70
CA LEU A 35 -4.85 4.52 9.94
C LEU A 35 -3.38 4.25 10.29
N VAL A 36 -2.49 5.15 9.88
CA VAL A 36 -1.04 5.04 10.03
C VAL A 36 -0.56 5.72 11.33
N GLY A 37 -1.34 6.66 11.87
CA GLY A 37 -1.02 7.43 13.08
C GLY A 37 -1.52 6.86 14.43
N GLY A 38 -2.29 5.77 14.43
CA GLY A 38 -2.88 5.21 15.66
C GLY A 38 -1.92 4.32 16.47
N ASN A 39 -1.40 4.82 17.60
CA ASN A 39 -0.66 4.10 18.66
C ASN A 39 0.54 3.22 18.23
N GLY A 40 1.11 3.46 17.06
CA GLY A 40 2.30 2.75 16.60
C GLY A 40 2.92 3.46 15.41
N ALA A 41 3.73 4.49 15.68
CA ALA A 41 4.66 5.03 14.69
C ALA A 41 5.65 3.91 14.31
N GLY A 42 5.33 3.12 13.27
CA GLY A 42 6.21 2.04 12.82
C GLY A 42 5.56 0.80 12.19
N GLY A 43 4.26 0.79 11.86
CA GLY A 43 3.62 -0.36 11.20
C GLY A 43 3.81 -0.40 9.68
N ILE A 44 3.36 -1.48 9.05
CA ILE A 44 3.48 -1.73 7.59
C ILE A 44 2.76 -0.70 6.70
N GLY A 45 1.91 0.15 7.30
CA GLY A 45 1.24 1.27 6.65
C GLY A 45 2.06 2.57 6.64
N ALA A 46 3.17 2.64 7.39
CA ALA A 46 4.05 3.79 7.42
C ALA A 46 4.70 3.99 6.03
N GLY A 47 4.48 5.16 5.43
CA GLY A 47 4.97 5.45 4.07
C GLY A 47 4.30 4.60 2.98
N ALA A 48 3.11 4.05 3.26
CA ALA A 48 2.34 3.29 2.28
C ALA A 48 2.13 4.11 1.00
N PHE A 49 2.27 3.44 -0.15
CA PHE A 49 1.92 4.04 -1.44
C PHE A 49 0.41 4.29 -1.49
N GLN A 50 0.00 5.47 -1.96
CA GLN A 50 -1.39 5.90 -2.01
C GLN A 50 -1.89 6.14 -3.45
N PRO A 51 -2.33 5.09 -4.17
CA PRO A 51 -2.87 5.24 -5.53
C PRO A 51 -4.25 5.89 -5.53
N THR A 52 -4.49 6.75 -6.53
CA THR A 52 -5.83 7.28 -6.84
C THR A 52 -6.63 6.32 -7.71
N GLU A 53 -5.94 5.72 -8.67
CA GLU A 53 -6.52 4.90 -9.72
C GLU A 53 -5.82 3.53 -9.79
N LEU A 54 -6.55 2.52 -10.26
CA LEU A 54 -6.03 1.16 -10.41
C LEU A 54 -4.78 1.13 -11.32
N ALA A 55 -4.71 2.00 -12.32
CA ALA A 55 -3.57 2.11 -13.22
C ALA A 55 -2.28 2.46 -12.48
N ASP A 56 -2.33 3.34 -11.48
CA ASP A 56 -1.17 3.73 -10.66
C ASP A 56 -0.61 2.52 -9.91
N LEU A 57 -1.50 1.72 -9.33
CA LEU A 57 -1.14 0.51 -8.61
C LEU A 57 -0.51 -0.53 -9.54
N VAL A 58 -1.10 -0.73 -10.73
CA VAL A 58 -0.55 -1.64 -11.75
C VAL A 58 0.84 -1.17 -12.19
N ALA A 59 1.01 0.13 -12.48
CA ALA A 59 2.29 0.69 -12.87
C ALA A 59 3.37 0.48 -11.78
N ARG A 60 3.01 0.64 -10.50
CA ARG A 60 3.94 0.40 -9.39
C ARG A 60 4.37 -1.05 -9.27
N ILE A 61 3.44 -2.00 -9.38
CA ILE A 61 3.72 -3.44 -9.20
C ILE A 61 4.41 -4.04 -10.44
N ALA A 62 3.91 -3.74 -11.63
CA ALA A 62 4.40 -4.34 -12.87
C ALA A 62 5.54 -3.55 -13.51
N GLY A 63 5.58 -2.22 -13.31
CA GLY A 63 6.63 -1.36 -13.85
C GLY A 63 7.96 -1.46 -13.09
N SER A 64 7.93 -1.71 -11.77
CA SER A 64 9.14 -1.84 -10.94
C SER A 64 9.97 -3.10 -11.20
N ARG A 65 9.41 -4.11 -11.88
CA ARG A 65 10.17 -5.30 -12.25
C ARG A 65 11.15 -5.08 -13.40
N ARG A 66 10.87 -4.12 -14.30
CA ARG A 66 11.76 -3.81 -15.42
C ARG A 66 13.03 -3.10 -14.97
N SER A 67 12.89 -2.08 -14.11
CA SER A 67 14.05 -1.35 -13.59
C SER A 67 15.02 -2.24 -12.81
N ARG A 68 14.50 -3.20 -12.04
CA ARG A 68 15.33 -4.12 -11.26
C ARG A 68 16.06 -5.17 -12.12
N ALA A 69 15.56 -5.46 -13.31
CA ALA A 69 16.22 -6.36 -14.26
C ALA A 69 17.36 -5.64 -15.00
N GLU A 70 17.15 -4.37 -15.36
CA GLU A 70 18.14 -3.52 -16.03
C GLU A 70 19.34 -3.16 -15.13
N GLU A 71 19.15 -3.09 -13.80
CA GLU A 71 20.24 -2.86 -12.83
C GLU A 71 21.16 -4.09 -12.61
N GLN A 72 20.77 -5.27 -13.09
CA GLN A 72 21.51 -6.53 -12.93
C GLN A 72 22.29 -6.95 -14.18
N GLU A 73 22.35 -6.10 -15.21
CA GLU A 73 23.06 -6.30 -16.48
C GLU A 73 24.26 -5.34 -16.59
#